data_AF-A0AAI9LCJ4-F1
#
_entry.id   AF-A0AAI9LCJ4-F1
#
_cell.length_a   1.000
_cell.length_b   1.000
_cell.length_c   1.000
_cell.angle_alpha   90.00
_cell.angle_beta   90.00
_cell.angle_gamma   90.00
#
_symmetry.space_group_name_H-M   'P 1'
#
loop_
_entity.id
_entity.type
_entity.pdbx_description
1 polymer ?
#
loop_
_entity_poly.entity_id
_entity_poly.type
_entity_poly.pdbx_seq_one_letter_code
_entity_poly.pdbx_strand_id
1 'polypeptide(L)'
;MLISIKSRLIAGFALFALLLTGVGAFGYYGLSTLGERIEALYASNTTPLIRVASVRAHSLRIRMNLWRAQVEASPQATAQAEKDIAASRAAIEDAWARYYPNGITSPRERELATQINASLQELLPENDKVLTLLRAENYAAAKEYQDANVAAQADRLNELIDKAISDNAAQAEAAVKESSGMTKTILLMAALLIAAGILLSLVIATLLTRGVTKPLDKALHIATDVSKGKLGQPVVVDTQDEIRRVIDALKLMDEKLSATVEEGARQAGEVGASMQEVIRVINKMSDIIGEIVVTSDERIRGVEQIHVANSQIDAATQQNAALAEDAAAASQSLQEQARRMKEDMMFFRLANDTSAITVPRASVPKAAAPVVKRVAKTNVMNPSSQFALAALEGKSGHGDWQTF
;
A
#
# COMPACT_ATOMS: atom_id res chain seq x y z
N MET A 1 10.31 -19.88 -6.70
CA MET A 1 11.12 -19.15 -5.70
C MET A 1 10.43 -17.82 -5.44
N LEU A 2 10.04 -17.52 -4.20
CA LEU A 2 9.31 -16.28 -3.89
C LEU A 2 10.28 -15.10 -3.90
N ILE A 3 10.06 -14.12 -4.78
CA ILE A 3 10.93 -12.95 -4.91
C ILE A 3 10.36 -11.82 -4.04
N SER A 4 11.06 -11.47 -2.96
CA SER A 4 10.69 -10.36 -2.05
C SER A 4 10.60 -9.02 -2.77
N ILE A 5 9.80 -8.08 -2.24
CA ILE A 5 9.78 -6.68 -2.72
C ILE A 5 11.20 -6.09 -2.74
N LYS A 6 11.98 -6.35 -1.68
CA LYS A 6 13.39 -5.92 -1.56
C LYS A 6 14.24 -6.47 -2.71
N SER A 7 14.11 -7.76 -3.04
CA SER A 7 14.82 -8.39 -4.15
C SER A 7 14.43 -7.80 -5.50
N ARG A 8 13.14 -7.48 -5.73
CA ARG A 8 12.67 -6.83 -6.98
C ARG A 8 13.25 -5.43 -7.14
N LEU A 9 13.22 -4.62 -6.08
CA LEU A 9 13.78 -3.28 -6.07
C LEU A 9 15.31 -3.29 -6.28
N ILE A 10 16.03 -4.12 -5.52
CA ILE A 10 17.49 -4.25 -5.67
C ILE A 10 17.84 -4.73 -7.08
N ALA A 11 17.12 -5.71 -7.64
CA ALA A 11 17.35 -6.16 -9.02
C ALA A 11 17.12 -5.03 -10.03
N GLY A 12 16.04 -4.26 -9.90
CA GLY A 12 15.76 -3.10 -10.76
C GLY A 12 16.85 -2.03 -10.70
N PHE A 13 17.26 -1.64 -9.49
CA PHE A 13 18.34 -0.65 -9.30
C PHE A 13 19.70 -1.15 -9.77
N ALA A 14 20.06 -2.40 -9.47
CA ALA A 14 21.33 -2.99 -9.90
C ALA A 14 21.43 -3.10 -11.42
N LEU A 15 20.32 -3.46 -12.08
CA LEU A 15 20.25 -3.60 -13.53
C LEU A 15 20.27 -2.22 -14.23
N PHE A 16 19.62 -1.21 -13.63
CA PHE A 16 19.74 0.18 -14.09
C PHE A 16 21.16 0.75 -13.90
N ALA A 17 21.80 0.49 -12.74
CA ALA A 17 23.18 0.89 -12.48
C ALA A 17 24.16 0.21 -13.45
N LEU A 18 24.02 -1.09 -13.70
CA LEU A 18 24.81 -1.84 -14.68
C LEU A 18 24.68 -1.22 -16.08
N LEU A 19 23.46 -0.83 -16.48
CA LEU A 19 23.23 -0.19 -17.78
C LEU A 19 23.85 1.21 -17.85
N LEU A 20 23.75 2.03 -16.80
CA LEU A 20 24.45 3.31 -16.72
C LEU A 20 25.97 3.15 -16.81
N THR A 21 26.54 2.18 -16.10
CA THR A 21 27.98 1.86 -16.20
C THR A 21 28.34 1.37 -17.60
N GLY A 22 27.50 0.55 -18.25
CA GLY A 22 27.71 0.09 -19.63
C GLY A 22 27.68 1.23 -20.65
N VAL A 23 26.71 2.14 -20.55
CA VAL A 23 26.63 3.34 -21.41
C VAL A 23 27.82 4.27 -21.15
N GLY A 24 28.21 4.48 -19.90
CA GLY A 24 29.37 5.30 -19.53
C GLY A 24 30.69 4.73 -20.05
N ALA A 25 30.91 3.42 -19.88
CA ALA A 25 32.09 2.72 -20.39
C ALA A 25 32.14 2.73 -21.93
N PHE A 26 31.01 2.55 -22.59
CA PHE A 26 30.92 2.62 -24.06
C PHE A 26 31.18 4.03 -24.59
N GLY A 27 30.63 5.06 -23.93
CA GLY A 27 30.91 6.47 -24.24
C GLY A 27 32.39 6.83 -24.05
N TYR A 28 33.00 6.36 -22.96
CA TYR A 28 34.43 6.53 -22.70
C TYR A 28 35.29 5.85 -23.78
N TYR A 29 35.00 4.60 -24.12
CA TYR A 29 35.66 3.87 -25.21
C TYR A 29 35.55 4.58 -26.56
N GLY A 30 34.38 5.13 -26.88
CA GLY A 30 34.17 5.91 -28.11
C GLY A 30 35.02 7.18 -28.14
N LEU A 31 35.14 7.88 -27.00
CA LEU A 31 35.93 9.10 -26.88
C LEU A 31 37.44 8.83 -26.87
N SER A 32 37.91 7.76 -26.21
CA SER A 32 39.33 7.38 -26.21
C SER A 32 39.79 6.96 -27.60
N THR A 33 39.00 6.13 -28.30
CA THR A 33 39.27 5.70 -29.68
C THR A 33 39.31 6.89 -30.65
N LEU A 34 38.47 7.92 -30.42
CA LEU A 34 38.49 9.16 -31.20
C LEU A 34 39.76 9.98 -30.91
N GLY A 35 40.16 10.09 -29.64
CA GLY A 35 41.39 10.77 -29.22
C GLY A 35 42.65 10.16 -29.83
N GLU A 36 42.81 8.84 -29.68
CA GLU A 36 43.93 8.08 -30.25
C GLU A 36 44.01 8.23 -31.79
N ARG A 37 42.87 8.24 -32.49
CA ARG A 37 42.84 8.45 -33.96
C ARG A 37 43.17 9.88 -34.39
N ILE A 38 42.80 10.89 -33.60
CA ILE A 38 43.18 12.29 -33.86
C ILE A 38 44.67 12.49 -33.60
N GLU A 39 45.21 11.92 -32.52
CA GLU A 39 46.64 11.95 -32.21
C GLU A 39 47.46 11.24 -33.30
N ALA A 40 47.01 10.05 -33.73
CA ALA A 40 47.60 9.33 -34.85
C ALA A 40 47.65 10.21 -36.11
N LEU A 41 46.51 10.75 -36.57
CA LEU A 41 46.44 11.66 -37.73
C LEU A 41 47.43 12.84 -37.63
N TYR A 42 47.57 13.44 -36.45
CA TYR A 42 48.52 14.55 -36.24
C TYR A 42 49.98 14.09 -36.30
N ALA A 43 50.29 12.93 -35.73
CA ALA A 43 51.64 12.38 -35.66
C ALA A 43 52.12 11.74 -36.98
N SER A 44 51.26 10.95 -37.66
CA SER A 44 51.60 10.21 -38.88
C SER A 44 51.43 11.00 -40.17
N ASN A 45 50.54 12.01 -40.20
CA ASN A 45 50.26 12.76 -41.43
C ASN A 45 50.75 14.21 -41.32
N THR A 46 50.13 15.00 -40.43
CA THR A 46 50.38 16.45 -40.34
C THR A 46 51.84 16.79 -40.02
N THR A 47 52.46 16.08 -39.08
CA THR A 47 53.84 16.38 -38.64
C THR A 47 54.89 16.08 -39.73
N PRO A 48 54.89 14.91 -40.40
CA PRO A 48 55.66 14.67 -41.63
C PRO A 48 55.44 15.72 -42.72
N LEU A 49 54.18 16.07 -43.00
CA LEU A 49 53.82 17.02 -44.05
C LEU A 49 54.47 18.39 -43.84
N ILE A 50 54.47 18.91 -42.61
CA ILE A 50 55.12 20.18 -42.26
C ILE A 50 56.64 20.13 -42.51
N ARG A 51 57.29 19.01 -42.16
CA ARG A 51 58.75 18.83 -42.33
C ARG A 51 59.14 18.76 -43.81
N VAL A 52 58.41 17.96 -44.60
CA VAL A 52 58.59 17.86 -46.05
C VAL A 52 58.31 19.19 -46.76
N ALA A 53 57.28 19.93 -46.33
CA ALA A 53 56.99 21.27 -46.84
C ALA A 53 58.11 22.30 -46.50
N SER A 54 58.75 22.18 -45.33
CA SER A 54 59.92 22.99 -44.97
C SER A 54 61.10 22.75 -45.91
N VAL A 55 61.39 21.47 -46.21
CA VAL A 55 62.42 21.09 -47.19
C VAL A 55 62.13 21.70 -48.57
N ARG A 56 60.87 21.67 -49.03
CA ARG A 56 60.45 22.33 -50.29
C ARG A 56 60.72 23.84 -50.25
N ALA A 57 60.26 24.51 -49.20
CA ALA A 57 60.37 25.96 -49.07
C ALA A 57 61.84 26.44 -49.05
N HIS A 58 62.72 25.72 -48.34
CA HIS A 58 64.14 26.04 -48.28
C HIS A 58 64.91 25.62 -49.54
N SER A 59 64.55 24.52 -50.21
CA SER A 59 65.09 24.15 -51.53
C SER A 59 64.81 25.25 -52.57
N LEU A 60 63.56 25.71 -52.65
CA LEU A 60 63.17 26.83 -53.52
C LEU A 60 63.89 28.14 -53.14
N ARG A 61 64.10 28.40 -51.84
CA ARG A 61 64.86 29.56 -51.37
C ARG A 61 66.34 29.51 -51.80
N ILE A 62 66.97 28.33 -51.78
CA ILE A 62 68.33 28.14 -52.33
C ILE A 62 68.35 28.48 -53.82
N ARG A 63 67.44 27.92 -54.62
CA ARG A 63 67.32 28.20 -56.06
C ARG A 63 67.12 29.70 -56.36
N MET A 64 66.26 30.38 -55.60
CA MET A 64 66.04 31.83 -55.74
C MET A 64 67.30 32.64 -55.39
N ASN A 65 68.04 32.28 -54.34
CA ASN A 65 69.25 33.00 -53.94
C ASN A 65 70.40 32.80 -54.93
N LEU A 66 70.57 31.58 -55.48
CA LEU A 66 71.53 31.32 -56.55
C LEU A 66 71.22 32.15 -57.80
N TRP A 67 69.94 32.21 -58.19
CA TRP A 67 69.50 33.02 -59.33
C TRP A 67 69.68 34.52 -59.08
N ARG A 68 69.34 35.02 -57.88
CA ARG A 68 69.56 36.41 -57.48
C ARG A 68 71.03 36.81 -57.60
N ALA A 69 71.96 35.99 -57.09
CA ALA A 69 73.39 36.26 -57.21
C ALA A 69 73.90 36.29 -58.66
N GLN A 70 73.34 35.47 -59.56
CA GLN A 70 73.65 35.50 -60.99
C GLN A 70 73.11 36.75 -61.70
N VAL A 71 71.91 37.21 -61.34
CA VAL A 71 71.25 38.37 -61.95
C VAL A 71 71.83 39.70 -61.47
N GLU A 72 72.10 39.81 -60.16
CA GLU A 72 72.74 41.00 -59.58
C GLU A 72 74.24 41.08 -59.88
N ALA A 73 74.86 39.95 -60.24
CA ALA A 73 76.25 39.83 -60.73
C ALA A 73 77.28 40.63 -59.91
N SER A 74 77.17 40.60 -58.57
CA SER A 74 78.04 41.35 -57.67
C SER A 74 78.55 40.52 -56.48
N PRO A 75 79.77 40.80 -55.96
CA PRO A 75 80.30 40.11 -54.78
C PRO A 75 79.41 40.24 -53.54
N GLN A 76 78.71 41.36 -53.38
CA GLN A 76 77.77 41.58 -52.28
C GLN A 76 76.54 40.66 -52.39
N ALA A 77 75.99 40.50 -53.60
CA ALA A 77 74.88 39.59 -53.86
C ALA A 77 75.27 38.13 -53.62
N THR A 78 76.48 37.74 -54.05
CA THR A 78 77.06 36.41 -53.78
C THR A 78 77.21 36.16 -52.29
N ALA A 79 77.88 37.05 -51.53
CA ALA A 79 78.06 36.88 -50.09
C ALA A 79 76.74 36.80 -49.30
N GLN A 80 75.73 37.58 -49.71
CA GLN A 80 74.40 37.50 -49.09
C GLN A 80 73.67 36.21 -49.47
N ALA A 81 73.77 35.75 -50.73
CA ALA A 81 73.21 34.48 -51.16
C ALA A 81 73.86 33.30 -50.41
N GLU A 82 75.18 33.29 -50.20
CA GLU A 82 75.87 32.26 -49.41
C GLU A 82 75.32 32.15 -47.99
N LYS A 83 75.14 33.28 -47.30
CA LYS A 83 74.55 33.33 -45.97
C LYS A 83 73.12 32.77 -45.94
N ASP A 84 72.28 33.20 -46.90
CA ASP A 84 70.88 32.76 -46.98
C ASP A 84 70.74 31.28 -47.40
N ILE A 85 71.69 30.76 -48.20
CA ILE A 85 71.78 29.36 -48.61
C ILE A 85 72.28 28.49 -47.46
N ALA A 86 73.30 28.91 -46.70
CA ALA A 86 73.77 28.18 -45.52
C ALA A 86 72.67 28.06 -44.46
N ALA A 87 71.94 29.16 -44.18
CA ALA A 87 70.78 29.14 -43.29
C ALA A 87 69.66 28.21 -43.81
N SER A 88 69.45 28.16 -45.13
CA SER A 88 68.45 27.28 -45.73
C SER A 88 68.86 25.81 -45.74
N ARG A 89 70.16 25.51 -45.88
CA ARG A 89 70.71 24.16 -45.76
C ARG A 89 70.54 23.62 -44.34
N ALA A 90 70.91 24.40 -43.32
CA ALA A 90 70.72 24.02 -41.92
C ALA A 90 69.23 23.75 -41.58
N ALA A 91 68.30 24.53 -42.15
CA ALA A 91 66.86 24.30 -41.99
C ALA A 91 66.36 23.03 -42.71
N ILE A 92 66.91 22.69 -43.89
CA ILE A 92 66.66 21.42 -44.57
C ILE A 92 67.18 20.26 -43.71
N GLU A 93 68.41 20.36 -43.20
CA GLU A 93 69.04 19.32 -42.38
C GLU A 93 68.26 19.05 -41.08
N ASP A 94 67.86 20.08 -40.34
CA ASP A 94 67.03 19.93 -39.13
C ASP A 94 65.64 19.33 -39.44
N ALA A 95 64.95 19.86 -40.46
CA ALA A 95 63.63 19.35 -40.84
C ALA A 95 63.69 17.90 -41.32
N TRP A 96 64.73 17.56 -42.10
CA TRP A 96 64.94 16.22 -42.65
C TRP A 96 65.38 15.22 -41.56
N ALA A 97 66.32 15.58 -40.68
CA ALA A 97 66.77 14.69 -39.60
C ALA A 97 65.66 14.38 -38.57
N ARG A 98 64.73 15.30 -38.35
CA ARG A 98 63.52 15.04 -37.53
C ARG A 98 62.54 14.09 -38.22
N TYR A 99 62.56 14.01 -39.54
CA TYR A 99 61.64 13.21 -40.35
C TYR A 99 62.21 11.84 -40.75
N TYR A 100 63.38 11.80 -41.35
CA TYR A 100 64.01 10.60 -41.90
C TYR A 100 65.14 10.11 -40.97
N PRO A 101 65.21 8.79 -40.65
CA PRO A 101 64.32 7.71 -41.08
C PRO A 101 63.15 7.45 -40.11
N ASN A 102 63.15 8.05 -38.92
CA ASN A 102 62.32 7.59 -37.78
C ASN A 102 60.88 8.07 -37.78
N GLY A 103 60.56 9.15 -38.50
CA GLY A 103 59.22 9.73 -38.62
C GLY A 103 58.37 9.15 -39.75
N ILE A 104 58.82 8.06 -40.38
CA ILE A 104 58.13 7.38 -41.49
C ILE A 104 57.19 6.31 -40.95
N THR A 105 55.92 6.37 -41.35
CA THR A 105 54.85 5.50 -40.85
C THR A 105 54.37 4.46 -41.85
N SER A 106 54.57 4.66 -43.16
CA SER A 106 54.13 3.71 -44.20
C SER A 106 55.27 3.23 -45.13
N PRO A 107 55.13 2.05 -45.79
CA PRO A 107 56.12 1.57 -46.76
C PRO A 107 56.27 2.49 -47.97
N ARG A 108 55.16 3.08 -48.45
CA ARG A 108 55.15 4.01 -49.59
C ARG A 108 55.84 5.33 -49.26
N GLU A 109 55.58 5.85 -48.07
CA GLU A 109 56.29 7.01 -47.54
C GLU A 109 57.79 6.73 -47.42
N ARG A 110 58.20 5.53 -46.97
CA ARG A 110 59.61 5.14 -46.90
C ARG A 110 60.29 5.17 -48.26
N GLU A 111 59.64 4.62 -49.27
CA GLU A 111 60.14 4.58 -50.66
C GLU A 111 60.35 6.00 -51.22
N LEU A 112 59.39 6.90 -51.01
CA LEU A 112 59.48 8.30 -51.44
C LEU A 112 60.55 9.06 -50.64
N ALA A 113 60.60 8.86 -49.32
CA ALA A 113 61.57 9.54 -48.46
C ALA A 113 63.01 9.09 -48.76
N THR A 114 63.25 7.80 -49.07
CA THR A 114 64.57 7.34 -49.52
C THR A 114 64.97 7.97 -50.87
N GLN A 115 64.04 8.15 -51.81
CA GLN A 115 64.31 8.85 -53.08
C GLN A 115 64.57 10.35 -52.89
N ILE A 116 63.83 11.01 -51.99
CA ILE A 116 64.08 12.42 -51.60
C ILE A 116 65.46 12.55 -50.94
N ASN A 117 65.82 11.63 -50.04
CA ASN A 117 67.14 11.62 -49.40
C ASN A 117 68.27 11.51 -50.43
N ALA A 118 68.15 10.58 -51.39
CA ALA A 118 69.13 10.45 -52.47
C ALA A 118 69.23 11.74 -53.31
N SER A 119 68.09 12.30 -53.71
CA SER A 119 68.06 13.55 -54.50
C SER A 119 68.62 14.76 -53.74
N LEU A 120 68.48 14.81 -52.41
CA LEU A 120 69.11 15.85 -51.58
C LEU A 120 70.64 15.69 -51.51
N GLN A 121 71.13 14.45 -51.39
CA GLN A 121 72.58 14.16 -51.39
C GLN A 121 73.23 14.41 -52.76
N GLU A 122 72.49 14.24 -53.86
CA GLU A 122 72.91 14.60 -55.22
C GLU A 122 72.91 16.14 -55.41
N LEU A 123 71.82 16.82 -55.04
CA LEU A 123 71.59 18.23 -55.36
C LEU A 123 72.43 19.23 -54.53
N LEU A 124 72.67 18.95 -53.24
CA LEU A 124 73.35 19.92 -52.36
C LEU A 124 74.81 20.21 -52.79
N PRO A 125 75.65 19.21 -53.14
CA PRO A 125 77.00 19.46 -53.67
C PRO A 125 77.01 20.24 -55.01
N GLU A 126 76.02 20.04 -55.87
CA GLU A 126 75.94 20.78 -57.15
C GLU A 126 75.68 22.28 -56.94
N ASN A 127 74.89 22.64 -55.92
CA ASN A 127 74.71 24.04 -55.50
C ASN A 127 76.03 24.66 -54.99
N ASP A 128 76.89 23.90 -54.32
CA ASP A 128 78.20 24.39 -53.83
C ASP A 128 79.18 24.68 -54.97
N LYS A 129 79.10 23.95 -56.08
CA LYS A 129 79.87 24.23 -57.29
C LYS A 129 79.41 25.52 -57.97
N VAL A 130 78.09 25.76 -58.05
CA VAL A 130 77.53 27.05 -58.52
C VAL A 130 78.02 28.20 -57.63
N LEU A 131 77.94 28.08 -56.30
CA LEU A 131 78.48 29.08 -55.37
C LEU A 131 79.98 29.32 -55.58
N THR A 132 80.76 28.27 -55.84
CA THR A 132 82.21 28.39 -56.08
C THR A 132 82.51 29.20 -57.36
N LEU A 133 81.71 29.03 -58.42
CA LEU A 133 81.80 29.84 -59.63
C LEU A 133 81.37 31.30 -59.40
N LEU A 134 80.37 31.53 -58.54
CA LEU A 134 79.92 32.88 -58.14
C LEU A 134 80.95 33.61 -57.28
N ARG A 135 81.67 32.92 -56.37
CA ARG A 135 82.82 33.50 -55.63
C ARG A 135 83.95 33.93 -56.55
N ALA A 136 84.16 33.18 -57.64
CA ALA A 136 85.15 33.50 -58.67
C ALA A 136 84.64 34.56 -59.68
N GLU A 137 83.50 35.21 -59.39
CA GLU A 137 82.83 36.22 -60.22
C GLU A 137 82.52 35.74 -61.66
N ASN A 138 82.50 34.43 -61.89
CA ASN A 138 82.22 33.82 -63.18
C ASN A 138 80.73 33.48 -63.30
N TYR A 139 79.89 34.53 -63.30
CA TYR A 139 78.43 34.43 -63.32
C TYR A 139 77.89 33.69 -64.56
N ALA A 140 78.57 33.80 -65.70
CA ALA A 140 78.21 33.09 -66.93
C ALA A 140 78.41 31.57 -66.80
N ALA A 141 79.58 31.13 -66.33
CA ALA A 141 79.83 29.70 -66.09
C ALA A 141 78.97 29.16 -64.93
N ALA A 142 78.69 29.98 -63.90
CA ALA A 142 77.78 29.61 -62.82
C ALA A 142 76.37 29.30 -63.36
N LYS A 143 75.87 30.12 -64.29
CA LYS A 143 74.59 29.89 -64.97
C LYS A 143 74.61 28.64 -65.84
N GLU A 144 75.61 28.48 -66.71
CA GLU A 144 75.75 27.30 -67.58
C GLU A 144 75.83 26.01 -66.74
N TYR A 145 76.60 26.02 -65.66
CA TYR A 145 76.71 24.89 -64.73
C TYR A 145 75.38 24.59 -64.04
N GLN A 146 74.64 25.62 -63.59
CA GLN A 146 73.34 25.44 -62.94
C GLN A 146 72.30 24.86 -63.90
N ASP A 147 72.21 25.39 -65.12
CA ASP A 147 71.26 24.95 -66.13
C ASP A 147 71.53 23.49 -66.54
N ALA A 148 72.81 23.09 -66.64
CA ALA A 148 73.21 21.73 -67.02
C ALA A 148 73.10 20.69 -65.88
N ASN A 149 73.43 21.06 -64.64
CA ASN A 149 73.62 20.08 -63.54
C ASN A 149 72.59 20.19 -62.41
N VAL A 150 72.07 21.39 -62.13
CA VAL A 150 71.20 21.66 -60.96
C VAL A 150 69.71 21.63 -61.34
N ALA A 151 69.34 22.21 -62.48
CA ALA A 151 67.93 22.43 -62.84
C ALA A 151 67.09 21.14 -62.83
N ALA A 152 67.51 20.11 -63.59
CA ALA A 152 66.79 18.84 -63.67
C ALA A 152 66.74 18.08 -62.33
N GLN A 153 67.80 18.17 -61.50
CA GLN A 153 67.84 17.55 -60.18
C GLN A 153 66.89 18.24 -59.19
N ALA A 154 66.84 19.58 -59.22
CA ALA A 154 65.92 20.36 -58.40
C ALA A 154 64.45 20.11 -58.78
N ASP A 155 64.15 19.98 -60.07
CA ASP A 155 62.80 19.68 -60.55
C ASP A 155 62.39 18.23 -60.18
N ARG A 156 63.30 17.25 -60.26
CA ARG A 156 63.09 15.87 -59.76
C ARG A 156 62.82 15.85 -58.24
N LEU A 157 63.58 16.61 -57.45
CA LEU A 157 63.36 16.72 -56.01
C LEU A 157 61.98 17.30 -55.70
N ASN A 158 61.55 18.34 -56.41
CA ASN A 158 60.21 18.90 -56.26
C ASN A 158 59.12 17.89 -56.62
N GLU A 159 59.26 17.13 -57.71
CA GLU A 159 58.30 16.09 -58.12
C GLU A 159 58.16 14.99 -57.06
N LEU A 160 59.28 14.54 -56.46
CA LEU A 160 59.27 13.56 -55.38
C LEU A 160 58.61 14.09 -54.10
N ILE A 161 58.86 15.35 -53.76
CA ILE A 161 58.24 16.04 -52.62
C ILE A 161 56.73 16.20 -52.85
N ASP A 162 56.29 16.60 -54.04
CA ASP A 162 54.87 16.78 -54.35
C ASP A 162 54.13 15.43 -54.34
N LYS A 163 54.77 14.34 -54.78
CA LYS A 163 54.26 12.97 -54.59
C LYS A 163 54.11 12.62 -53.11
N ALA A 164 55.11 12.90 -52.27
CA ALA A 164 55.04 12.64 -50.83
C ALA A 164 53.94 13.45 -50.12
N ILE A 165 53.78 14.72 -50.50
CA ILE A 165 52.72 15.61 -50.00
C ILE A 165 51.33 15.09 -50.41
N SER A 166 51.16 14.72 -51.69
CA SER A 166 49.90 14.20 -52.21
C SER A 166 49.51 12.85 -51.60
N ASP A 167 50.48 11.95 -51.40
CA ASP A 167 50.27 10.63 -50.79
C ASP A 167 49.86 10.79 -49.31
N ASN A 168 50.57 11.63 -48.55
CA ASN A 168 50.26 11.91 -47.15
C ASN A 168 48.86 12.56 -46.98
N ALA A 169 48.49 13.48 -47.88
CA ALA A 169 47.16 14.10 -47.90
C ALA A 169 46.05 13.08 -48.23
N ALA A 170 46.25 12.20 -49.21
CA ALA A 170 45.30 11.14 -49.55
C ALA A 170 45.13 10.12 -48.41
N GLN A 171 46.21 9.77 -47.71
CA GLN A 171 46.16 8.95 -46.50
C GLN A 171 45.34 9.62 -45.38
N ALA A 172 45.53 10.94 -45.17
CA ALA A 172 44.77 11.70 -44.17
C ALA A 172 43.27 11.75 -44.51
N GLU A 173 42.91 11.98 -45.78
CA GLU A 173 41.51 11.97 -46.24
C GLU A 173 40.87 10.58 -46.05
N ALA A 174 41.59 9.51 -46.41
CA ALA A 174 41.12 8.14 -46.22
C ALA A 174 40.87 7.82 -44.74
N ALA A 175 41.79 8.20 -43.86
CA ALA A 175 41.66 8.01 -42.41
C ALA A 175 40.51 8.84 -41.80
N VAL A 176 40.27 10.06 -42.27
CA VAL A 176 39.08 10.87 -41.87
C VAL A 176 37.78 10.21 -42.34
N LYS A 177 37.76 9.63 -43.55
CA LYS A 177 36.60 8.93 -44.11
C LYS A 177 36.30 7.63 -43.37
N GLU A 178 37.32 6.85 -43.00
CA GLU A 178 37.19 5.67 -42.16
C GLU A 178 36.68 6.05 -40.75
N SER A 179 37.32 7.05 -40.13
CA SER A 179 36.93 7.57 -38.81
C SER A 179 35.46 8.02 -38.80
N SER A 180 35.00 8.72 -39.84
CA SER A 180 33.60 9.15 -39.99
C SER A 180 32.60 7.99 -40.02
N GLY A 181 32.97 6.84 -40.60
CA GLY A 181 32.17 5.61 -40.55
C GLY A 181 32.14 5.00 -39.15
N MET A 182 33.29 4.96 -38.47
CA MET A 182 33.41 4.49 -37.10
C MET A 182 32.59 5.34 -36.12
N THR A 183 32.68 6.67 -36.21
CA THR A 183 31.91 7.61 -35.37
C THR A 183 30.41 7.39 -35.51
N LYS A 184 29.91 7.20 -36.74
CA LYS A 184 28.48 6.88 -36.97
C LYS A 184 28.08 5.55 -36.31
N THR A 185 28.93 4.54 -36.39
CA THR A 185 28.70 3.23 -35.77
C THR A 185 28.67 3.33 -34.25
N ILE A 186 29.60 4.07 -33.64
CA ILE A 186 29.64 4.35 -32.20
C ILE A 186 28.37 5.10 -31.77
N LEU A 187 27.97 6.16 -32.49
CA LEU A 187 26.77 6.92 -32.17
C LEU A 187 25.48 6.09 -32.29
N LEU A 188 25.37 5.22 -33.31
CA LEU A 188 24.24 4.30 -33.46
C LEU A 188 24.18 3.28 -32.31
N MET A 189 25.32 2.69 -31.94
CA MET A 189 25.40 1.76 -30.79
C MET A 189 25.05 2.45 -29.48
N ALA A 190 25.54 3.68 -29.24
CA ALA A 190 25.18 4.47 -28.07
C ALA A 190 23.67 4.78 -28.04
N ALA A 191 23.07 5.17 -29.17
CA ALA A 191 21.63 5.43 -29.27
C ALA A 191 20.81 4.16 -29.00
N LEU A 192 21.23 2.99 -29.51
CA LEU A 192 20.59 1.70 -29.23
C LEU A 192 20.69 1.30 -27.76
N LEU A 193 21.84 1.52 -27.10
CA LEU A 193 22.01 1.26 -25.67
C LEU A 193 21.13 2.18 -24.81
N ILE A 194 21.02 3.46 -25.16
CA ILE A 194 20.12 4.43 -24.49
C ILE A 194 18.65 4.01 -24.69
N ALA A 195 18.24 3.66 -25.92
CA ALA A 195 16.89 3.20 -26.22
C ALA A 195 16.54 1.91 -25.46
N ALA A 196 17.48 0.95 -25.38
CA ALA A 196 17.32 -0.25 -24.57
C ALA A 196 17.16 0.08 -23.08
N GLY A 197 17.92 1.05 -22.56
CA GLY A 197 17.77 1.54 -21.18
C GLY A 197 16.42 2.18 -20.88
N ILE A 198 15.87 2.95 -21.83
CA ILE A 198 14.53 3.54 -21.71
C ILE A 198 13.45 2.44 -21.70
N LEU A 199 13.50 1.49 -22.65
CA LEU A 199 12.56 0.37 -22.73
C LEU A 199 12.60 -0.49 -21.45
N LEU A 200 13.80 -0.79 -20.96
CA LEU A 200 14.03 -1.56 -19.75
C LEU A 200 13.53 -0.84 -18.50
N SER A 201 13.73 0.47 -18.41
CA SER A 201 13.14 1.31 -17.36
C SER A 201 11.60 1.25 -17.39
N LEU A 202 10.99 1.33 -18.58
CA LEU A 202 9.54 1.20 -18.76
C LEU A 202 8.99 -0.16 -18.31
N VAL A 203 9.73 -1.25 -18.62
CA VAL A 203 9.42 -2.61 -18.18
C VAL A 203 9.53 -2.74 -16.67
N ILE A 204 10.63 -2.27 -16.06
CA ILE A 204 10.85 -2.31 -14.61
C ILE A 204 9.77 -1.49 -13.89
N ALA A 205 9.44 -0.30 -14.36
CA ALA A 205 8.36 0.53 -13.82
C ALA A 205 7.02 -0.21 -13.86
N THR A 206 6.66 -0.80 -15.01
CA THR A 206 5.42 -1.58 -15.18
C THR A 206 5.35 -2.79 -14.24
N LEU A 207 6.48 -3.49 -14.04
CA LEU A 207 6.58 -4.63 -13.12
C LEU A 207 6.46 -4.19 -11.66
N LEU A 208 7.09 -3.08 -11.25
CA LEU A 208 6.97 -2.54 -9.89
C LEU A 208 5.56 -2.01 -9.60
N THR A 209 4.93 -1.31 -10.54
CA THR A 209 3.53 -0.85 -10.37
C THR A 209 2.56 -2.02 -10.22
N ARG A 210 2.70 -3.07 -11.04
CA ARG A 210 1.85 -4.28 -10.93
C ARG A 210 2.15 -5.11 -9.69
N GLY A 211 3.43 -5.29 -9.35
CA GLY A 211 3.87 -6.20 -8.29
C GLY A 211 4.01 -5.58 -6.89
N VAL A 212 3.92 -4.25 -6.75
CA VAL A 212 4.06 -3.55 -5.47
C VAL A 212 2.95 -2.52 -5.27
N THR A 213 2.81 -1.56 -6.19
CA THR A 213 1.87 -0.42 -6.01
C THR A 213 0.42 -0.87 -5.97
N LYS A 214 -0.04 -1.67 -6.95
CA LYS A 214 -1.45 -2.11 -7.00
C LYS A 214 -1.88 -3.00 -5.83
N PRO A 215 -1.09 -3.98 -5.35
CA PRO A 215 -1.46 -4.73 -4.16
C PRO A 215 -1.43 -3.91 -2.86
N LEU A 216 -0.52 -2.93 -2.74
CA LEU A 216 -0.48 -2.02 -1.60
C LEU A 216 -1.71 -1.10 -1.56
N ASP A 217 -2.14 -0.62 -2.72
CA ASP A 217 -3.37 0.16 -2.90
C ASP A 217 -4.63 -0.64 -2.48
N LYS A 218 -4.72 -1.92 -2.86
CA LYS A 218 -5.75 -2.84 -2.34
C LYS A 218 -5.73 -2.95 -0.80
N ALA A 219 -4.53 -3.09 -0.21
CA ALA A 219 -4.38 -3.17 1.25
C ALA A 219 -4.84 -1.88 1.96
N LEU A 220 -4.50 -0.71 1.40
CA LEU A 220 -4.95 0.59 1.89
C LEU A 220 -6.48 0.74 1.80
N HIS A 221 -7.08 0.27 0.71
CA HIS A 221 -8.54 0.24 0.54
C HIS A 221 -9.23 -0.62 1.62
N ILE A 222 -8.72 -1.84 1.88
CA ILE A 222 -9.26 -2.71 2.95
C ILE A 222 -9.18 -2.02 4.32
N ALA A 223 -8.03 -1.45 4.68
CA ALA A 223 -7.87 -0.72 5.93
C ALA A 223 -8.82 0.48 6.04
N THR A 224 -9.10 1.14 4.90
CA THR A 224 -10.04 2.27 4.82
C THR A 224 -11.49 1.83 5.02
N ASP A 225 -11.92 0.71 4.44
CA ASP A 225 -13.28 0.19 4.64
C ASP A 225 -13.49 -0.33 6.07
N VAL A 226 -12.49 -1.00 6.67
CA VAL A 226 -12.48 -1.36 8.09
C VAL A 226 -12.61 -0.11 8.99
N SER A 227 -11.87 0.96 8.71
CA SER A 227 -11.98 2.24 9.47
C SER A 227 -13.34 2.93 9.33
N LYS A 228 -14.12 2.58 8.31
CA LYS A 228 -15.49 3.08 8.05
C LYS A 228 -16.57 2.14 8.59
N GLY A 229 -16.19 1.08 9.32
CA GLY A 229 -17.12 0.10 9.87
C GLY A 229 -17.73 -0.86 8.84
N LYS A 230 -17.17 -0.95 7.62
CA LYS A 230 -17.62 -1.90 6.60
C LYS A 230 -16.87 -3.22 6.75
N LEU A 231 -17.38 -4.08 7.60
CA LEU A 231 -16.74 -5.34 7.97
C LEU A 231 -17.30 -6.53 7.19
N GLY A 232 -16.54 -7.63 7.10
CA GLY A 232 -17.00 -8.88 6.48
C GLY A 232 -16.99 -8.87 4.94
N GLN A 233 -16.24 -7.95 4.33
CA GLN A 233 -16.06 -7.91 2.87
C GLN A 233 -15.13 -9.05 2.41
N PRO A 234 -15.40 -9.74 1.28
CA PRO A 234 -14.56 -10.84 0.80
C PRO A 234 -13.20 -10.34 0.29
N VAL A 235 -12.16 -10.44 1.14
CA VAL A 235 -10.78 -10.08 0.80
C VAL A 235 -10.11 -11.19 -0.03
N VAL A 236 -9.87 -10.93 -1.33
CA VAL A 236 -9.13 -11.82 -2.23
C VAL A 236 -7.64 -11.48 -2.24
N VAL A 237 -6.81 -12.44 -1.83
CA VAL A 237 -5.35 -12.30 -1.73
C VAL A 237 -4.67 -12.91 -2.96
N ASP A 238 -4.25 -12.04 -3.88
CA ASP A 238 -3.72 -12.39 -5.21
C ASP A 238 -2.18 -12.21 -5.31
N THR A 239 -1.51 -12.10 -4.16
CA THR A 239 -0.04 -11.99 -4.07
C THR A 239 0.54 -13.13 -3.21
N GLN A 240 1.84 -13.37 -3.32
CA GLN A 240 2.56 -14.41 -2.56
C GLN A 240 3.83 -13.87 -1.86
N ASP A 241 4.01 -12.56 -1.80
CA ASP A 241 5.17 -11.87 -1.25
C ASP A 241 4.87 -11.21 0.11
N GLU A 242 5.68 -10.25 0.56
CA GLU A 242 5.46 -9.56 1.83
C GLU A 242 4.09 -8.87 1.90
N ILE A 243 3.49 -8.45 0.77
CA ILE A 243 2.17 -7.81 0.76
C ILE A 243 1.08 -8.81 1.14
N ARG A 244 1.23 -10.09 0.80
CA ARG A 244 0.31 -11.14 1.26
C ARG A 244 0.23 -11.15 2.78
N ARG A 245 1.36 -11.08 3.48
CA ARG A 245 1.38 -11.07 4.95
C ARG A 245 0.67 -9.85 5.55
N VAL A 246 0.71 -8.71 4.86
CA VAL A 246 -0.03 -7.50 5.27
C VAL A 246 -1.53 -7.65 5.03
N ILE A 247 -1.94 -8.17 3.87
CA ILE A 247 -3.35 -8.39 3.54
C ILE A 247 -3.96 -9.49 4.42
N ASP A 248 -3.23 -10.59 4.67
CA ASP A 248 -3.65 -11.67 5.57
C ASP A 248 -3.85 -11.14 7.02
N ALA A 249 -2.99 -10.21 7.48
CA ALA A 249 -3.16 -9.56 8.78
C ALA A 249 -4.36 -8.59 8.83
N LEU A 250 -4.59 -7.82 7.76
CA LEU A 250 -5.78 -6.96 7.64
C LEU A 250 -7.08 -7.79 7.59
N LYS A 251 -7.07 -8.93 6.89
CA LYS A 251 -8.20 -9.85 6.84
C LYS A 251 -8.51 -10.43 8.23
N LEU A 252 -7.49 -10.87 8.97
CA LEU A 252 -7.67 -11.35 10.34
C LEU A 252 -8.21 -10.27 11.28
N MET A 253 -7.79 -9.01 11.08
CA MET A 253 -8.32 -7.86 11.82
C MET A 253 -9.80 -7.62 11.49
N ASP A 254 -10.20 -7.66 10.21
CA ASP A 254 -11.59 -7.53 9.78
C ASP A 254 -12.48 -8.65 10.38
N GLU A 255 -12.07 -9.91 10.26
CA GLU A 255 -12.77 -11.07 10.82
C GLU A 255 -12.97 -10.94 12.34
N LYS A 256 -11.93 -10.52 13.06
CA LYS A 256 -11.98 -10.33 14.52
C LYS A 256 -12.84 -9.14 14.93
N LEU A 257 -12.79 -8.04 14.19
CA LEU A 257 -13.60 -6.86 14.49
C LEU A 257 -15.08 -7.13 14.17
N SER A 258 -15.37 -7.83 13.07
CA SER A 258 -16.73 -8.24 12.70
C SER A 258 -17.38 -9.09 13.79
N ALA A 259 -16.68 -10.14 14.25
CA ALA A 259 -17.18 -11.00 15.33
C ALA A 259 -17.37 -10.23 16.66
N THR A 260 -16.52 -9.24 16.94
CA THR A 260 -16.64 -8.40 18.15
C THR A 260 -17.85 -7.46 18.07
N VAL A 261 -18.13 -6.89 16.89
CA VAL A 261 -19.31 -6.04 16.65
C VAL A 261 -20.59 -6.86 16.67
N GLU A 262 -20.59 -8.07 16.10
CA GLU A 262 -21.74 -8.99 16.12
C GLU A 262 -22.10 -9.42 17.55
N GLU A 263 -21.11 -9.81 18.36
CA GLU A 263 -21.31 -10.15 19.77
C GLU A 263 -21.78 -8.93 20.60
N GLY A 264 -21.23 -7.73 20.34
CA GLY A 264 -21.70 -6.49 20.97
C GLY A 264 -23.15 -6.15 20.60
N ALA A 265 -23.55 -6.36 19.34
CA ALA A 265 -24.92 -6.18 18.89
C ALA A 265 -25.87 -7.21 19.52
N ARG A 266 -25.44 -8.46 19.66
CA ARG A 266 -26.18 -9.53 20.35
C ARG A 266 -26.43 -9.17 21.82
N GLN A 267 -25.40 -8.76 22.55
CA GLN A 267 -25.50 -8.31 23.94
C GLN A 267 -26.41 -7.08 24.10
N ALA A 268 -26.31 -6.10 23.20
CA ALA A 268 -27.21 -4.95 23.20
C ALA A 268 -28.68 -5.36 22.96
N GLY A 269 -28.92 -6.36 22.11
CA GLY A 269 -30.24 -6.97 21.90
C GLY A 269 -30.78 -7.67 23.15
N GLU A 270 -29.95 -8.44 23.86
CA GLU A 270 -30.31 -9.10 25.14
C GLU A 270 -30.64 -8.09 26.24
N VAL A 271 -29.88 -6.99 26.33
CA VAL A 271 -30.18 -5.87 27.24
C VAL A 271 -31.50 -5.20 26.87
N GLY A 272 -31.73 -4.95 25.58
CA GLY A 272 -33.00 -4.38 25.08
C GLY A 272 -34.21 -5.26 25.41
N ALA A 273 -34.11 -6.58 25.19
CA ALA A 273 -35.15 -7.54 25.54
C ALA A 273 -35.40 -7.61 27.07
N SER A 274 -34.33 -7.58 27.86
CA SER A 274 -34.42 -7.53 29.32
C SER A 274 -35.13 -6.26 29.80
N MET A 275 -34.86 -5.12 29.16
CA MET A 275 -35.54 -3.86 29.50
C MET A 275 -37.04 -3.89 29.14
N GLN A 276 -37.43 -4.59 28.07
CA GLN A 276 -38.84 -4.83 27.73
C GLN A 276 -39.54 -5.76 28.74
N GLU A 277 -38.84 -6.71 29.36
CA GLU A 277 -39.37 -7.49 30.49
C GLU A 277 -39.55 -6.59 31.73
N VAL A 278 -38.55 -5.75 32.06
CA VAL A 278 -38.65 -4.78 33.17
C VAL A 278 -39.86 -3.85 33.00
N ILE A 279 -40.09 -3.32 31.78
CA ILE A 279 -41.27 -2.49 31.49
C ILE A 279 -42.58 -3.28 31.69
N ARG A 280 -42.66 -4.54 31.25
CA ARG A 280 -43.84 -5.39 31.48
C ARG A 280 -44.08 -5.66 32.96
N VAL A 281 -43.03 -5.90 33.75
CA VAL A 281 -43.12 -6.06 35.21
C VAL A 281 -43.60 -4.78 35.89
N ILE A 282 -43.11 -3.61 35.48
CA ILE A 282 -43.55 -2.30 36.01
C ILE A 282 -45.04 -2.07 35.72
N ASN A 283 -45.49 -2.32 34.48
CA ASN A 283 -46.90 -2.16 34.11
C ASN A 283 -47.80 -3.09 34.95
N LYS A 284 -47.45 -4.37 35.06
CA LYS A 284 -48.19 -5.33 35.90
C LYS A 284 -48.21 -4.94 37.38
N MET A 285 -47.13 -4.34 37.89
CA MET A 285 -47.09 -3.82 39.25
C MET A 285 -48.04 -2.62 39.42
N SER A 286 -48.18 -1.76 38.42
CA SER A 286 -49.17 -0.68 38.40
C SER A 286 -50.61 -1.22 38.41
N ASP A 287 -50.91 -2.28 37.65
CA ASP A 287 -52.23 -2.92 37.65
C ASP A 287 -52.58 -3.49 39.03
N ILE A 288 -51.62 -4.21 39.66
CA ILE A 288 -51.79 -4.75 41.02
C ILE A 288 -51.97 -3.62 42.05
N ILE A 289 -51.26 -2.50 41.93
CA ILE A 289 -51.48 -1.33 42.80
C ILE A 289 -52.90 -0.78 42.62
N GLY A 290 -53.42 -0.74 41.38
CA GLY A 290 -54.81 -0.38 41.11
C GLY A 290 -55.82 -1.33 41.77
N GLU A 291 -55.60 -2.64 41.65
CA GLU A 291 -56.44 -3.67 42.29
C GLU A 291 -56.38 -3.60 43.82
N ILE A 292 -55.20 -3.34 44.41
CA ILE A 292 -55.02 -3.11 45.85
C ILE A 292 -55.81 -1.88 46.32
N VAL A 293 -55.83 -0.79 45.55
CA VAL A 293 -56.62 0.41 45.89
C VAL A 293 -58.11 0.09 45.91
N VAL A 294 -58.62 -0.61 44.89
CA VAL A 294 -60.04 -1.01 44.82
C VAL A 294 -60.40 -1.97 45.97
N THR A 295 -59.58 -2.99 46.20
CA THR A 295 -59.78 -3.97 47.29
C THR A 295 -59.68 -3.30 48.67
N SER A 296 -58.84 -2.27 48.82
CA SER A 296 -58.72 -1.52 50.07
C SER A 296 -59.97 -0.69 50.36
N ASP A 297 -60.59 -0.07 49.34
CA ASP A 297 -61.86 0.64 49.49
C ASP A 297 -62.99 -0.32 49.90
N GLU A 298 -63.10 -1.48 49.25
CA GLU A 298 -64.09 -2.51 49.61
C GLU A 298 -63.85 -3.06 51.03
N ARG A 299 -62.59 -3.25 51.43
CA ARG A 299 -62.21 -3.67 52.78
C ARG A 299 -62.51 -2.62 53.84
N ILE A 300 -62.37 -1.33 53.52
CA ILE A 300 -62.78 -0.23 54.41
C ILE A 300 -64.29 -0.27 54.66
N ARG A 301 -65.10 -0.43 53.60
CA ARG A 301 -66.57 -0.60 53.72
C ARG A 301 -66.93 -1.85 54.54
N GLY A 302 -66.20 -2.94 54.37
CA GLY A 302 -66.35 -4.16 55.17
C GLY A 302 -66.04 -3.95 56.66
N VAL A 303 -65.01 -3.15 56.99
CA VAL A 303 -64.70 -2.77 58.38
C VAL A 303 -65.81 -1.90 58.99
N GLU A 304 -66.41 -1.00 58.22
CA GLU A 304 -67.55 -0.19 58.66
C GLU A 304 -68.79 -1.07 58.96
N GLN A 305 -69.08 -2.08 58.13
CA GLN A 305 -70.12 -3.07 58.42
C GLN A 305 -69.81 -3.91 59.66
N ILE A 306 -68.55 -4.34 59.87
CA ILE A 306 -68.12 -5.04 61.08
C ILE A 306 -68.31 -4.16 62.32
N HIS A 307 -68.03 -2.85 62.23
CA HIS A 307 -68.25 -1.92 63.33
C HIS A 307 -69.73 -1.85 63.73
N VAL A 308 -70.65 -1.71 62.76
CA VAL A 308 -72.10 -1.73 62.98
C VAL A 308 -72.55 -3.07 63.60
N ALA A 309 -72.03 -4.19 63.10
CA ALA A 309 -72.34 -5.52 63.65
C ALA A 309 -71.84 -5.67 65.10
N ASN A 310 -70.66 -5.14 65.43
CA ASN A 310 -70.14 -5.19 66.81
C ASN A 310 -71.01 -4.36 67.76
N SER A 311 -71.44 -3.16 67.36
CA SER A 311 -72.39 -2.37 68.17
C SER A 311 -73.72 -3.08 68.42
N GLN A 312 -74.21 -3.89 67.46
CA GLN A 312 -75.39 -4.73 67.65
C GLN A 312 -75.13 -5.90 68.61
N ILE A 313 -73.96 -6.54 68.53
CA ILE A 313 -73.54 -7.59 69.46
C ILE A 313 -73.36 -7.03 70.88
N ASP A 314 -72.79 -5.84 71.04
CA ASP A 314 -72.65 -5.16 72.32
C ASP A 314 -74.03 -4.90 72.96
N ALA A 315 -74.99 -4.40 72.17
CA ALA A 315 -76.37 -4.20 72.61
C ALA A 315 -77.07 -5.51 73.02
N ALA A 316 -76.93 -6.58 72.22
CA ALA A 316 -77.47 -7.90 72.55
C ALA A 316 -76.79 -8.54 73.78
N THR A 317 -75.50 -8.24 73.99
CA THR A 317 -74.74 -8.71 75.16
C THR A 317 -75.22 -8.00 76.43
N GLN A 318 -75.46 -6.68 76.38
CA GLN A 318 -76.11 -5.95 77.47
C GLN A 318 -77.52 -6.45 77.75
N GLN A 319 -78.31 -6.74 76.70
CA GLN A 319 -79.65 -7.32 76.85
C GLN A 319 -79.61 -8.70 77.53
N ASN A 320 -78.67 -9.56 77.15
CA ASN A 320 -78.48 -10.86 77.79
C ASN A 320 -78.01 -10.75 79.24
N ALA A 321 -77.20 -9.74 79.57
CA ALA A 321 -76.81 -9.46 80.96
C ALA A 321 -78.02 -9.04 81.80
N ALA A 322 -78.86 -8.13 81.30
CA ALA A 322 -80.11 -7.73 81.97
C ALA A 322 -81.09 -8.90 82.15
N LEU A 323 -81.27 -9.73 81.11
CA LEU A 323 -82.09 -10.94 81.20
C LEU A 323 -81.52 -11.97 82.19
N ALA A 324 -80.20 -12.03 82.37
CA ALA A 324 -79.56 -12.89 83.36
C ALA A 324 -79.75 -12.35 84.79
N GLU A 325 -79.73 -11.02 85.00
CA GLU A 325 -80.09 -10.40 86.27
C GLU A 325 -81.57 -10.66 86.63
N ASP A 326 -82.49 -10.46 85.67
CA ASP A 326 -83.92 -10.77 85.84
C ASP A 326 -84.14 -12.26 86.18
N ALA A 327 -83.44 -13.17 85.49
CA ALA A 327 -83.52 -14.61 85.76
C ALA A 327 -82.93 -14.99 87.12
N ALA A 328 -81.87 -14.32 87.59
CA ALA A 328 -81.32 -14.51 88.92
C ALA A 328 -82.28 -14.02 90.01
N ALA A 329 -82.91 -12.86 89.82
CA ALA A 329 -83.94 -12.32 90.72
C ALA A 329 -85.18 -13.23 90.77
N ALA A 330 -85.65 -13.73 89.63
CA ALA A 330 -86.74 -14.71 89.57
C ALA A 330 -86.38 -16.03 90.28
N SER A 331 -85.14 -16.50 90.14
CA SER A 331 -84.64 -17.69 90.82
C SER A 331 -84.58 -17.53 92.35
N GLN A 332 -84.19 -16.36 92.86
CA GLN A 332 -84.29 -16.03 94.29
C GLN A 332 -85.75 -16.02 94.77
N SER A 333 -86.67 -15.44 93.99
CA SER A 333 -88.11 -15.42 94.34
C SER A 333 -88.69 -16.85 94.45
N LEU A 334 -88.33 -17.73 93.52
CA LEU A 334 -88.74 -19.14 93.54
C LEU A 334 -88.17 -19.91 94.75
N GLN A 335 -86.91 -19.65 95.16
CA GLN A 335 -86.36 -20.24 96.38
C GLN A 335 -87.14 -19.83 97.63
N GLU A 336 -87.52 -18.56 97.76
CA GLU A 336 -88.30 -18.08 98.91
C GLU A 336 -89.74 -18.63 98.93
N GLN A 337 -90.38 -18.81 97.76
CA GLN A 337 -91.67 -19.51 97.68
C GLN A 337 -91.56 -20.98 98.09
N ALA A 338 -90.54 -21.70 97.62
CA ALA A 338 -90.29 -23.09 98.00
C ALA A 338 -90.00 -23.24 99.50
N ARG A 339 -89.35 -22.24 100.12
CA ARG A 339 -89.12 -22.18 101.57
C ARG A 339 -90.43 -22.06 102.36
N ARG A 340 -91.33 -21.16 101.95
CA ARG A 340 -92.66 -20.99 102.58
C ARG A 340 -93.55 -22.23 102.44
N MET A 341 -93.59 -22.83 101.25
CA MET A 341 -94.38 -24.04 101.00
C MET A 341 -93.92 -25.23 101.87
N LYS A 342 -92.66 -25.25 102.31
CA LYS A 342 -92.13 -26.22 103.26
C LYS A 342 -92.57 -25.95 104.71
N GLU A 343 -92.77 -24.69 105.09
CA GLU A 343 -93.28 -24.29 106.41
C GLU A 343 -94.79 -24.60 106.52
N ASP A 344 -95.59 -24.30 105.49
CA ASP A 344 -97.04 -24.56 105.47
C ASP A 344 -97.42 -26.06 105.56
N MET A 345 -96.58 -26.97 105.04
CA MET A 345 -96.86 -28.41 105.07
C MET A 345 -96.73 -29.08 106.45
N MET A 346 -96.33 -28.36 107.51
CA MET A 346 -96.23 -28.94 108.87
C MET A 346 -97.55 -28.97 109.65
N PHE A 347 -98.66 -28.43 109.12
CA PHE A 347 -99.88 -28.19 109.91
C PHE A 347 -101.03 -29.24 109.77
N PHE A 348 -101.00 -30.15 108.79
CA PHE A 348 -102.15 -31.05 108.51
C PHE A 348 -101.91 -32.55 108.79
N ARG A 349 -102.86 -33.14 109.53
CA ARG A 349 -103.00 -34.58 109.83
C ARG A 349 -104.50 -34.92 109.82
N LEU A 350 -104.93 -35.99 109.14
CA LEU A 350 -106.34 -36.41 109.12
C LEU A 350 -106.50 -37.93 109.07
N ALA A 351 -107.66 -38.42 109.51
CA ALA A 351 -108.00 -39.84 109.70
C ALA A 351 -108.99 -40.37 108.65
N ASN A 352 -109.18 -41.70 108.64
CA ASN A 352 -109.91 -42.47 107.63
C ASN A 352 -111.40 -42.12 107.49
N ASP A 353 -111.90 -42.33 106.27
CA ASP A 353 -113.23 -42.92 106.05
C ASP A 353 -113.13 -44.04 104.99
N THR A 354 -114.04 -45.02 105.03
CA THR A 354 -113.83 -46.32 104.36
C THR A 354 -115.03 -46.75 103.51
N SER A 355 -114.78 -47.09 102.24
CA SER A 355 -115.71 -47.89 101.42
C SER A 355 -114.93 -48.81 100.48
N ALA A 356 -115.11 -50.12 100.63
CA ALA A 356 -114.64 -51.17 99.73
C ALA A 356 -115.64 -51.34 98.55
N ILE A 357 -115.49 -52.19 97.51
CA ILE A 357 -114.68 -53.39 97.21
C ILE A 357 -114.44 -53.34 95.67
N THR A 358 -113.33 -53.71 95.02
CA THR A 358 -112.65 -55.03 94.94
C THR A 358 -111.32 -54.91 94.15
N VAL A 359 -110.39 -55.88 94.27
CA VAL A 359 -109.17 -55.99 93.43
C VAL A 359 -108.94 -57.47 93.06
N PRO A 360 -108.46 -57.82 91.85
CA PRO A 360 -107.14 -58.47 91.79
C PRO A 360 -106.28 -58.19 90.52
N ARG A 361 -105.06 -57.70 90.77
CA ARG A 361 -103.75 -58.19 90.26
C ARG A 361 -103.45 -58.34 88.74
N ALA A 362 -102.66 -57.36 88.27
CA ALA A 362 -101.45 -57.45 87.42
C ALA A 362 -101.49 -57.95 85.94
N SER A 363 -101.08 -57.05 85.03
CA SER A 363 -100.07 -57.37 83.99
C SER A 363 -99.44 -56.11 83.37
N VAL A 364 -98.14 -56.15 83.13
CA VAL A 364 -97.36 -55.33 82.17
C VAL A 364 -96.79 -56.39 81.22
N PRO A 365 -96.90 -56.30 79.87
CA PRO A 365 -96.20 -55.26 79.11
C PRO A 365 -96.71 -54.90 77.68
N LYS A 366 -95.94 -54.00 77.05
CA LYS A 366 -95.51 -53.99 75.63
C LYS A 366 -96.26 -53.09 74.61
N ALA A 367 -95.42 -52.35 73.89
CA ALA A 367 -95.67 -51.38 72.85
C ALA A 367 -96.31 -51.90 71.55
N ALA A 368 -96.90 -50.97 70.78
CA ALA A 368 -96.78 -50.91 69.32
C ALA A 368 -96.90 -49.45 68.80
N ALA A 369 -95.96 -49.06 67.94
CA ALA A 369 -96.06 -47.93 67.00
C ALA A 369 -96.39 -48.52 65.59
N PRO A 370 -96.10 -47.93 64.41
CA PRO A 370 -95.75 -46.54 64.04
C PRO A 370 -96.51 -46.05 62.77
N VAL A 371 -96.17 -44.86 62.25
CA VAL A 371 -96.12 -44.63 60.78
C VAL A 371 -94.83 -43.87 60.43
N VAL A 372 -94.10 -44.38 59.43
CA VAL A 372 -92.87 -43.79 58.86
C VAL A 372 -93.04 -43.61 57.36
N LYS A 373 -92.61 -42.46 56.81
CA LYS A 373 -92.19 -42.27 55.42
C LYS A 373 -91.18 -41.12 55.36
N ARG A 374 -90.10 -41.15 54.58
CA ARG A 374 -89.27 -42.27 54.05
C ARG A 374 -87.94 -41.62 53.65
N VAL A 375 -86.80 -42.19 54.04
CA VAL A 375 -85.48 -41.64 53.64
C VAL A 375 -85.19 -41.96 52.18
N ALA A 376 -84.58 -41.01 51.46
CA ALA A 376 -83.75 -41.28 50.29
C ALA A 376 -82.32 -40.77 50.58
N LYS A 377 -81.32 -41.61 50.29
CA LYS A 377 -79.89 -41.33 50.46
C LYS A 377 -79.27 -40.82 49.16
N THR A 378 -77.96 -40.51 49.24
CA THR A 378 -76.99 -40.32 48.14
C THR A 378 -76.99 -38.93 47.50
N ASN A 379 -75.85 -38.38 47.04
CA ASN A 379 -74.50 -38.95 46.98
C ASN A 379 -73.40 -37.89 47.15
N VAL A 380 -72.19 -38.33 47.49
CA VAL A 380 -70.97 -37.51 47.37
C VAL A 380 -70.46 -37.58 45.93
N MET A 381 -70.36 -36.45 45.20
CA MET A 381 -69.25 -36.20 44.27
C MET A 381 -69.22 -34.77 43.69
N ASN A 382 -68.02 -34.17 43.75
CA ASN A 382 -67.43 -33.25 42.77
C ASN A 382 -67.48 -33.94 41.36
N PRO A 383 -67.61 -33.27 40.19
CA PRO A 383 -66.90 -32.02 39.88
C PRO A 383 -67.54 -31.01 38.89
N SER A 384 -66.79 -29.95 38.67
CA SER A 384 -66.62 -29.09 37.48
C SER A 384 -67.46 -29.29 36.22
N SER A 385 -67.71 -28.14 35.58
CA SER A 385 -68.01 -27.90 34.15
C SER A 385 -69.42 -28.19 33.65
N GLN A 386 -70.08 -27.11 33.18
CA GLN A 386 -70.73 -27.08 31.86
C GLN A 386 -71.17 -25.64 31.50
N PHE A 387 -70.34 -24.97 30.70
CA PHE A 387 -70.83 -24.09 29.63
C PHE A 387 -70.17 -24.56 28.33
N ALA A 388 -70.84 -25.53 27.71
CA ALA A 388 -70.75 -25.77 26.27
C ALA A 388 -71.71 -24.76 25.58
N LEU A 389 -71.64 -24.48 24.28
CA LEU A 389 -70.96 -25.13 23.16
C LEU A 389 -70.86 -24.10 21.99
N ALA A 390 -69.84 -24.22 21.14
CA ALA A 390 -69.86 -23.84 19.71
C ALA A 390 -70.20 -22.38 19.28
N ALA A 391 -69.96 -21.93 18.04
CA ALA A 391 -68.87 -22.19 17.08
C ALA A 391 -69.01 -21.16 15.92
N LEU A 392 -67.98 -21.09 15.07
CA LEU A 392 -67.96 -20.55 13.69
C LEU A 392 -67.96 -19.02 13.47
N GLU A 393 -66.88 -18.61 12.78
CA GLU A 393 -66.84 -17.76 11.59
C GLU A 393 -67.24 -16.27 11.61
N GLY A 394 -66.33 -15.43 11.10
CA GLY A 394 -66.68 -14.64 9.91
C GLY A 394 -66.38 -13.13 9.92
N LYS A 395 -65.19 -12.76 9.45
CA LYS A 395 -64.87 -11.53 8.66
C LYS A 395 -65.58 -10.20 8.98
N SER A 396 -64.85 -9.27 9.58
CA SER A 396 -64.52 -7.92 9.03
C SER A 396 -63.80 -7.11 10.13
N GLY A 397 -62.82 -6.24 9.88
CA GLY A 397 -62.28 -5.77 8.61
C GLY A 397 -62.27 -4.24 8.53
N HIS A 398 -61.41 -3.57 9.30
CA HIS A 398 -60.83 -2.26 8.96
C HIS A 398 -59.60 -1.97 9.82
N GLY A 399 -58.63 -1.27 9.25
CA GLY A 399 -57.44 -0.77 9.95
C GLY A 399 -57.18 0.68 9.54
N ASP A 400 -56.76 1.45 10.53
CA ASP A 400 -56.03 2.73 10.56
C ASP A 400 -56.04 3.09 12.07
N TRP A 401 -55.00 3.60 12.73
CA TRP A 401 -54.12 4.67 12.30
C TRP A 401 -52.65 4.49 12.72
N GLN A 402 -51.84 5.21 11.96
CA GLN A 402 -50.46 5.67 12.07
C GLN A 402 -49.92 6.12 13.45
N THR A 403 -48.58 5.99 13.57
CA THR A 403 -47.61 6.88 14.25
C THR A 403 -47.81 7.28 15.72
N PHE A 404 -46.85 6.90 16.58
CA PHE A 404 -45.70 7.77 16.87
C PHE A 404 -44.47 6.95 17.28
#